data_AF-Q6J931-F1
#
_entry.id   AF-Q6J931-F1
#
_cell.length_a   1.000
_cell.length_b   1.000
_cell.length_c   1.000
_cell.angle_alpha   90.00
_cell.angle_beta   90.00
_cell.angle_gamma   90.00
#
_symmetry.space_group_name_H-M   'P 1'
#
loop_
_entity.id
_entity.type
_entity.pdbx_description
1 polymer ?
#
loop_
_entity_poly.entity_id
_entity_poly.type
_entity_poly.pdbx_seq_one_letter_code
_entity_poly.pdbx_strand_id
1 'polypeptide(L)' 'WEVTYGAEFVPSAENGYTVIVQKARKFTSTDEPVVKSSFKIGEPGKIVLTVENNTSKKKKLLYRSKAKSTTDSI' A
#
# COMPACT_ATOMS: atom_id res chain seq x y z
N TRP A 1 -1.93 -17.92 2.76
CA TRP A 1 -1.19 -17.07 1.82
C TRP A 1 -0.02 -16.51 2.61
N GLU A 2 1.22 -16.85 2.25
CA GLU A 2 2.42 -16.50 3.04
C GLU A 2 3.20 -15.39 2.34
N VAL A 3 2.81 -14.14 2.54
CA VAL A 3 3.42 -13.00 1.84
C VAL A 3 3.64 -11.86 2.82
N THR A 4 4.69 -11.08 2.65
CA THR A 4 4.83 -9.80 3.37
C THR A 4 4.19 -8.72 2.52
N TYR A 5 3.30 -7.93 3.11
CA TYR A 5 2.71 -6.76 2.44
C TYR A 5 2.99 -5.50 3.24
N GLY A 6 3.44 -4.46 2.55
CA GLY A 6 3.61 -3.11 3.07
C GLY A 6 3.21 -2.06 2.02
N ALA A 7 2.89 -0.87 2.48
CA ALA A 7 2.55 0.26 1.62
C ALA A 7 3.17 1.55 2.16
N GLU A 8 3.75 2.33 1.26
CA GLU A 8 4.45 3.57 1.58
C GLU A 8 4.05 4.66 0.58
N PHE A 9 3.93 5.89 1.05
CA PHE A 9 3.77 7.05 0.21
C PHE A 9 5.10 7.80 0.14
N VAL A 10 5.60 8.02 -1.06
CA VAL A 10 6.85 8.75 -1.32
C VAL A 10 6.47 10.07 -1.98
N PRO A 11 6.59 11.21 -1.28
CA PRO A 11 6.40 12.52 -1.87
C PRO A 11 7.37 12.77 -3.02
N SER A 12 6.96 13.57 -3.99
CA SER A 12 7.86 14.04 -5.06
C SER A 12 8.75 15.20 -4.62
N ALA A 13 8.43 15.85 -3.49
CA ALA A 13 9.24 16.94 -2.94
C ALA A 13 10.60 16.42 -2.48
N GLU A 14 11.67 17.15 -2.81
CA GLU A 14 13.06 16.76 -2.51
C GLU A 14 13.34 16.62 -0.99
N ASN A 15 12.60 17.37 -0.16
CA ASN A 15 12.66 17.32 1.30
C ASN A 15 11.48 16.57 1.94
N GLY A 16 10.72 15.81 1.15
CA GLY A 16 9.56 15.06 1.64
C GLY A 16 9.96 13.78 2.38
N TYR A 17 9.20 13.42 3.42
CA TYR A 17 9.38 12.15 4.12
C TYR A 17 8.50 11.06 3.55
N THR A 18 9.06 9.85 3.43
CA THR A 18 8.26 8.65 3.12
C THR A 18 7.30 8.35 4.29
N VAL A 19 6.01 8.30 3.99
CA VAL A 19 4.97 7.98 4.98
C VAL A 19 4.60 6.50 4.87
N ILE A 20 4.70 5.77 5.98
CA ILE A 20 4.27 4.37 6.05
C ILE A 20 2.73 4.34 6.11
N VAL A 21 2.09 4.03 4.99
CA VAL A 21 0.62 3.89 4.88
C VAL A 21 0.15 2.57 5.48
N GLN A 22 0.92 1.50 5.28
CA GLN A 22 0.71 0.21 5.89
C GLN A 22 2.07 -0.36 6.29
N LYS A 23 2.26 -0.58 7.60
CA LYS A 23 3.48 -1.22 8.10
C LYS A 23 3.62 -2.61 7.48
N ALA A 24 4.81 -2.89 6.95
CA ALA A 24 5.14 -4.19 6.39
C ALA A 24 4.90 -5.29 7.44
N ARG A 25 4.03 -6.26 7.10
CA ARG A 25 3.71 -7.40 7.96
C ARG A 25 3.59 -8.66 7.11
N LYS A 26 4.01 -9.78 7.69
CA LYS A 26 3.77 -11.12 7.16
C LYS A 26 2.31 -11.51 7.35
N PHE A 27 1.66 -11.83 6.25
CA PHE A 27 0.36 -12.48 6.20
C PHE A 27 0.55 -13.98 6.03
N THR A 28 -0.30 -14.74 6.70
CA THR A 28 -0.33 -16.19 6.74
C THR A 28 -1.72 -16.69 6.35
N SER A 29 -1.89 -18.00 6.21
CA SER A 29 -3.20 -18.59 5.85
C SER A 29 -4.28 -18.38 6.90
N THR A 30 -3.93 -18.00 8.14
CA THR A 30 -4.89 -17.71 9.21
C THR A 30 -5.30 -16.24 9.26
N ASP A 31 -4.59 -15.36 8.55
CA ASP A 31 -4.91 -13.93 8.49
C ASP A 31 -6.02 -13.64 7.48
N GLU A 32 -6.70 -12.50 7.65
CA GLU A 32 -7.79 -12.06 6.77
C GLU A 32 -7.34 -11.86 5.32
N PRO A 33 -8.00 -12.50 4.34
CA PRO A 33 -7.52 -12.61 2.96
C PRO A 33 -7.45 -11.28 2.19
N VAL A 34 -7.99 -10.19 2.74
CA VAL A 34 -8.08 -8.89 2.08
C VAL A 34 -7.59 -7.79 3.01
N VAL A 35 -6.57 -7.06 2.58
CA VAL A 35 -6.10 -5.85 3.26
C VAL A 35 -6.69 -4.63 2.57
N LYS A 36 -7.35 -3.75 3.33
CA LYS A 36 -7.88 -2.48 2.85
C LYS A 36 -7.25 -1.34 3.65
N SER A 37 -6.74 -0.33 2.94
CA SER A 37 -6.25 0.90 3.55
C SER A 37 -6.64 2.08 2.67
N SER A 38 -6.74 3.26 3.28
CA SER A 38 -6.98 4.53 2.59
C SER A 38 -6.08 5.59 3.19
N PHE A 39 -5.43 6.38 2.33
CA PHE A 39 -4.53 7.44 2.72
C PHE A 39 -4.94 8.74 2.02
N LYS A 40 -4.95 9.84 2.76
CA LYS A 40 -5.17 11.17 2.19
C LYS A 40 -3.83 11.72 1.74
N ILE A 41 -3.76 12.10 0.47
CA ILE A 41 -2.56 12.65 -0.15
C ILE A 41 -2.69 14.17 -0.13
N GLY A 42 -1.79 14.85 0.58
CA GLY A 42 -1.75 16.33 0.65
C GLY A 42 -0.81 16.97 -0.36
N GLU A 43 0.02 16.18 -1.04
CA GLU A 43 1.05 16.67 -1.95
C GLU A 43 1.30 15.68 -3.10
N PRO A 44 1.85 16.12 -4.26
CA PRO A 44 2.20 15.20 -5.33
C PRO A 44 3.22 14.15 -4.89
N GLY A 45 2.97 12.90 -5.26
CA GLY A 45 3.85 11.79 -4.92
C GLY A 45 3.35 10.47 -5.49
N LYS A 46 3.96 9.37 -5.05
CA LYS A 46 3.63 8.00 -5.46
C LYS A 46 3.30 7.13 -4.27
N ILE A 47 2.34 6.22 -4.43
CA ILE A 47 2.11 5.12 -3.49
C ILE A 47 2.85 3.89 -4.00
N VAL A 48 3.73 3.34 -3.18
CA VAL A 48 4.48 2.11 -3.42
C VAL A 48 3.84 0.98 -2.63
N LEU A 49 3.43 -0.08 -3.33
CA LEU A 49 2.89 -1.29 -2.73
C LEU A 49 3.92 -2.40 -2.88
N THR A 50 4.41 -2.91 -1.76
CA THR A 50 5.43 -3.96 -1.74
C THR A 50 4.79 -5.27 -1.29
N VAL A 51 4.88 -6.29 -2.14
CA VAL A 51 4.41 -7.65 -1.84
C VAL A 51 5.56 -8.62 -2.04
N GLU A 52 6.11 -9.13 -0.95
CA GLU A 52 7.20 -10.09 -0.98
C GLU A 52 6.67 -11.51 -0.89
N ASN A 53 7.01 -12.32 -1.90
CA ASN A 53 6.75 -13.74 -1.90
C ASN A 53 8.01 -14.50 -1.45
N ASN A 54 8.14 -14.73 -0.14
CA ASN A 54 9.25 -15.48 0.44
C ASN A 54 9.14 -17.01 0.23
N THR A 55 8.29 -17.48 -0.70
CA THR A 55 8.14 -18.90 -1.01
C THR A 55 8.22 -19.15 -2.51
N SER A 56 8.74 -20.32 -2.91
CA SER A 56 8.92 -20.68 -4.33
C SER A 56 7.61 -21.01 -5.06
N LYS A 57 6.49 -21.14 -4.33
CA LYS A 57 5.16 -21.38 -4.92
C LYS A 57 4.66 -20.09 -5.57
N LYS A 58 4.26 -20.15 -6.85
CA LYS A 58 3.63 -19.03 -7.54
C LYS A 58 2.31 -18.65 -6.85
N LYS A 59 2.10 -17.36 -6.64
CA LYS A 59 0.89 -16.81 -6.01
C LYS A 59 0.26 -15.79 -6.95
N LYS A 60 -1.08 -15.74 -6.98
CA LYS A 60 -1.83 -14.71 -7.69
C LYS A 60 -2.23 -13.63 -6.68
N LEU A 61 -2.00 -12.37 -7.03
CA LEU A 61 -2.42 -11.21 -6.26
C LEU A 61 -3.53 -10.49 -7.03
N LEU A 62 -4.61 -10.16 -6.33
CA LEU A 62 -5.63 -9.25 -6.82
C LEU A 62 -5.50 -7.92 -6.08
N TYR A 63 -5.38 -6.83 -6.84
CA TYR A 63 -5.29 -5.48 -6.30
C TYR A 63 -6.38 -4.60 -6.91
N ARG A 64 -6.91 -3.69 -6.10
CA ARG A 64 -7.83 -2.64 -6.54
C ARG A 64 -7.54 -1.35 -5.80
N SER A 65 -7.33 -0.27 -6.55
CA SER A 65 -7.30 1.09 -6.03
C SER A 65 -8.45 1.93 -6.54
N LYS A 66 -8.72 3.00 -5.79
CA LYS A 66 -9.61 4.08 -6.19
C LYS A 66 -9.03 5.38 -5.66
N ALA A 67 -8.67 6.29 -6.55
CA ALA A 67 -8.43 7.68 -6.18
C ALA A 67 -9.79 8.37 -6.00
N LYS A 68 -9.96 9.08 -4.87
CA LYS A 68 -11.09 9.98 -4.66
C LYS A 68 -10.55 11.39 -4.76
N SER A 69 -11.07 12.18 -5.68
CA SER A 69 -10.85 13.63 -5.70
C SER A 69 -11.54 14.22 -4.48
N THR A 70 -10.78 14.88 -3.61
CA THR A 70 -11.33 15.85 -2.67
C THR A 70 -11.54 17.14 -3.45
N THR A 71 -12.72 17.29 -4.06
CA THR A 71 -13.18 18.63 -4.46
C THR A 71 -13.47 19.35 -3.15
N ASP A 72 -12.53 20.16 -2.67
CA ASP A 72 -12.85 21.18 -1.67
C ASP A 72 -13.79 22.16 -2.37
N SER A 73 -15.09 22.00 -2.10
CA SER A 73 -16.08 23.01 -2.47
C SER A 73 -15.74 24.30 -1.72
N ILE A 74 -15.41 25.34 -2.50
CA ILE A 74 -15.24 26.73 -2.06
C ILE A 74 -16.55 27.24 -1.46
#